data_AF-A0A8B7D623-F1
#
_entry.id   AF-A0A8B7D623-F1
#
_cell.length_a   1.000
_cell.length_b   1.000
_cell.length_c   1.000
_cell.angle_alpha   90.00
_cell.angle_beta   90.00
_cell.angle_gamma   90.00
#
_symmetry.space_group_name_H-M   'P 1'
#
loop_
_entity.id
_entity.type
_entity.pdbx_description
1 polymer ?
#
loop_
_entity_poly.entity_id
_entity_poly.type
_entity_poly.pdbx_seq_one_letter_code
_entity_poly.pdbx_strand_id
1 'polypeptide(L)'
;MRNLLEKLYEHYPDDYKSKIICSLNNLNRNDVLKDIENIDLIRNHLSSQFDYLFIECFYESQSLITEELKPTVNKRKWVISIDDGKSSYETSCQKYFVNHYLNSGGKLTKLKVCKKNLTDEEKDLLVQCSNNVRILIFCCPIKIEGLKRENKVEWLRICISNYIISRRDFKECFLPWMKVCEKLEVRLHNDIKFVKNIFKWIHKLNIQWLMITYRESRFNLEDVKNFNSTKKCPIS
;
A
#
# COMPACT_ATOMS: atom_id res chain seq x y z
N MET A 1 -13.30 15.56 -13.25
CA MET A 1 -13.41 14.56 -14.34
C MET A 1 -12.84 15.08 -15.65
N ARG A 2 -13.29 16.26 -16.13
CA ARG A 2 -12.74 16.90 -17.34
C ARG A 2 -11.20 17.00 -17.34
N ASN A 3 -10.58 17.59 -16.31
CA ASN A 3 -9.12 17.68 -16.20
C ASN A 3 -8.43 16.30 -16.23
N LEU A 4 -9.07 15.28 -15.63
CA LEU A 4 -8.54 13.90 -15.67
C LEU A 4 -8.58 13.35 -17.10
N LEU A 5 -9.70 13.54 -17.81
CA LEU A 5 -9.83 13.11 -19.20
C LEU A 5 -8.89 13.90 -20.13
N GLU A 6 -8.69 15.20 -19.89
CA GLU A 6 -7.72 16.02 -20.64
C GLU A 6 -6.29 15.50 -20.43
N LYS A 7 -5.86 15.25 -19.19
CA LYS A 7 -4.55 14.64 -18.90
C LYS A 7 -4.42 13.21 -19.48
N LEU A 8 -5.49 12.41 -19.46
CA LEU A 8 -5.50 11.10 -20.10
C LEU A 8 -5.47 11.20 -21.64
N TYR A 9 -5.99 12.26 -22.23
CA TYR A 9 -5.91 12.44 -23.68
C TYR A 9 -4.47 12.73 -24.13
N GLU A 10 -3.74 13.54 -23.35
CA GLU A 10 -2.38 13.96 -23.66
C GLU A 10 -1.34 12.83 -23.55
N HIS A 11 -1.54 11.89 -22.63
CA HIS A 11 -0.50 10.92 -22.24
C HIS A 11 -0.64 9.50 -22.82
N TYR A 12 -1.68 9.20 -23.61
CA TYR A 12 -2.00 7.81 -23.98
C TYR A 12 -2.07 7.55 -25.50
N PRO A 13 -1.89 6.27 -25.95
CA PRO A 13 -1.84 5.89 -27.36
C PRO A 13 -3.13 6.21 -28.14
N ASP A 14 -3.00 6.32 -29.47
CA ASP A 14 -4.07 6.72 -30.39
C ASP A 14 -5.35 5.86 -30.28
N ASP A 15 -5.21 4.57 -29.96
CA ASP A 15 -6.32 3.63 -29.80
C ASP A 15 -7.32 4.01 -28.67
N TYR A 16 -6.88 4.80 -27.69
CA TYR A 16 -7.72 5.25 -26.56
C TYR A 16 -8.17 6.71 -26.68
N LYS A 17 -7.50 7.51 -27.51
CA LYS A 17 -7.82 8.93 -27.72
C LYS A 17 -9.25 9.16 -28.20
N SER A 18 -9.76 8.31 -29.10
CA SER A 18 -11.13 8.42 -29.62
C SER A 18 -12.18 8.29 -28.51
N LYS A 19 -11.99 7.33 -27.59
CA LYS A 19 -12.89 7.13 -26.44
C LYS A 19 -12.84 8.30 -25.47
N ILE A 20 -11.65 8.85 -25.21
CA ILE A 20 -11.46 10.01 -24.34
C ILE A 20 -12.07 11.27 -24.97
N ILE A 21 -11.88 11.50 -26.28
CA ILE A 21 -12.53 12.60 -27.02
C ILE A 21 -14.06 12.48 -26.94
N CYS A 22 -14.61 11.28 -27.14
CA CYS A 22 -16.05 11.05 -27.00
C CYS A 22 -16.55 11.38 -25.58
N SER A 23 -15.81 11.01 -24.53
CA SER A 23 -16.15 11.42 -23.17
C SER A 23 -16.07 12.93 -22.99
N LEU A 24 -14.99 13.58 -23.44
CA LEU A 24 -14.78 15.02 -23.33
C LEU A 24 -15.90 15.83 -24.00
N ASN A 25 -16.37 15.39 -25.17
CA ASN A 25 -17.42 16.06 -25.92
C ASN A 25 -18.82 15.89 -25.31
N ASN A 26 -19.02 14.86 -24.49
CA ASN A 26 -20.32 14.53 -23.87
C ASN A 26 -20.43 14.99 -22.40
N LEU A 27 -19.46 15.74 -21.89
CA LEU A 27 -19.43 16.28 -20.53
C LEU A 27 -20.51 17.36 -20.30
N ASN A 28 -21.79 16.97 -20.32
CA ASN A 28 -22.83 17.74 -19.66
C ASN A 28 -22.76 17.45 -18.15
N ARG A 29 -23.05 18.46 -17.32
CA ARG A 29 -22.82 18.48 -15.85
C ARG A 29 -23.45 17.30 -15.08
N ASN A 30 -24.39 16.56 -15.67
CA ASN A 30 -25.17 15.52 -15.01
C ASN A 30 -24.78 14.07 -15.37
N ASP A 31 -23.89 13.83 -16.37
CA ASP A 31 -23.57 12.46 -16.84
C ASP A 31 -22.21 11.93 -16.35
N VAL A 32 -21.72 12.42 -15.20
CA VAL A 32 -20.42 12.05 -14.59
C VAL A 32 -20.28 10.52 -14.37
N LEU A 33 -21.39 9.80 -14.17
CA LEU A 33 -21.41 8.36 -13.91
C LEU A 33 -21.13 7.50 -15.15
N LYS A 34 -21.63 7.88 -16.34
CA LYS A 34 -21.37 7.13 -17.59
C LYS A 34 -19.92 7.25 -18.03
N ASP A 35 -19.31 8.41 -17.79
CA ASP A 35 -17.91 8.66 -18.15
C ASP A 35 -16.93 7.89 -17.27
N ILE A 36 -17.32 7.64 -16.02
CA ILE A 36 -16.59 6.77 -15.11
C ILE A 36 -16.59 5.31 -15.58
N GLU A 37 -17.71 4.81 -16.10
CA GLU A 37 -17.78 3.45 -16.67
C GLU A 37 -16.93 3.32 -17.94
N ASN A 38 -16.86 4.37 -18.76
CA ASN A 38 -15.96 4.43 -19.91
C ASN A 38 -14.48 4.47 -19.49
N ILE A 39 -14.17 5.17 -18.40
CA ILE A 39 -12.84 5.14 -17.77
C ILE A 39 -12.49 3.74 -17.24
N ASP A 40 -13.47 2.98 -16.75
CA ASP A 40 -13.33 1.59 -16.31
C ASP A 40 -12.96 0.62 -17.47
N LEU A 41 -13.12 1.03 -18.74
CA LEU A 41 -12.61 0.31 -19.91
C LEU A 41 -11.15 0.67 -20.24
N ILE A 42 -10.78 1.95 -20.12
CA ILE A 42 -9.38 2.43 -20.25
C ILE A 42 -8.50 1.81 -19.15
N ARG A 43 -9.10 1.58 -17.97
CA ARG A 43 -8.54 1.00 -16.75
C ARG A 43 -7.80 -0.32 -16.91
N ASN A 44 -8.26 -1.23 -17.78
CA ASN A 44 -7.70 -2.59 -17.85
C ASN A 44 -6.24 -2.61 -18.34
N HIS A 45 -5.75 -1.51 -18.92
CA HIS A 45 -4.39 -1.43 -19.45
C HIS A 45 -3.44 -0.52 -18.62
N LEU A 46 -3.94 0.30 -17.69
CA LEU A 46 -3.22 1.48 -17.18
C LEU A 46 -3.26 1.66 -15.65
N SER A 47 -3.62 0.61 -14.91
CA SER A 47 -4.18 0.71 -13.56
C SER A 47 -3.41 1.56 -12.54
N SER A 48 -2.07 1.57 -12.55
CA SER A 48 -1.30 2.37 -11.57
C SER A 48 -1.13 3.83 -11.98
N GLN A 49 -0.98 4.14 -13.28
CA GLN A 49 -0.84 5.52 -13.76
C GLN A 49 -2.17 6.28 -13.63
N PHE A 50 -3.27 5.57 -13.88
CA PHE A 50 -4.60 6.12 -13.70
C PHE A 50 -4.87 6.54 -12.24
N ASP A 51 -4.47 5.74 -11.24
CA ASP A 51 -4.67 6.07 -9.84
C ASP A 51 -3.96 7.38 -9.45
N TYR A 52 -2.73 7.59 -9.92
CA TYR A 52 -1.99 8.83 -9.68
C TYR A 52 -2.68 10.04 -10.30
N LEU A 53 -3.04 9.96 -11.59
CA LEU A 53 -3.72 11.04 -12.29
C LEU A 53 -5.09 11.36 -11.65
N PHE A 54 -5.83 10.33 -11.23
CA PHE A 54 -7.10 10.54 -10.54
C PHE A 54 -6.91 11.32 -9.25
N ILE A 55 -5.94 10.91 -8.40
CA ILE A 55 -5.66 11.56 -7.12
C ILE A 55 -5.22 13.02 -7.34
N GLU A 56 -4.36 13.25 -8.32
CA GLU A 56 -3.88 14.59 -8.69
C GLU A 56 -5.04 15.49 -9.14
N CYS A 57 -5.84 15.04 -10.11
CA CYS A 57 -7.00 15.81 -10.56
C CYS A 57 -8.04 16.02 -9.46
N PHE A 58 -8.22 15.03 -8.58
CA PHE A 58 -9.11 15.14 -7.42
C PHE A 58 -8.63 16.26 -6.48
N TYR A 59 -7.33 16.34 -6.23
CA TYR A 59 -6.70 17.42 -5.46
C TYR A 59 -6.81 18.77 -6.16
N GLU A 60 -6.41 18.90 -7.43
CA GLU A 60 -6.42 20.18 -8.15
C GLU A 60 -7.82 20.78 -8.27
N SER A 61 -8.83 19.93 -8.48
CA SER A 61 -10.22 20.37 -8.55
C SER A 61 -10.86 20.61 -7.18
N GLN A 62 -10.15 20.32 -6.09
CA GLN A 62 -10.67 20.36 -4.71
C GLN A 62 -11.99 19.59 -4.58
N SER A 63 -12.04 18.44 -5.25
CA SER A 63 -13.26 17.62 -5.32
C SER A 63 -13.57 16.95 -3.98
N LEU A 64 -14.84 16.64 -3.77
CA LEU A 64 -15.32 15.83 -2.63
C LEU A 64 -15.80 14.47 -3.12
N ILE A 65 -15.79 13.48 -2.24
CA ILE A 65 -16.43 12.18 -2.50
C ILE A 65 -17.91 12.30 -2.11
N THR A 66 -18.76 12.59 -3.10
CA THR A 66 -20.22 12.63 -2.95
C THR A 66 -20.81 11.22 -2.97
N GLU A 67 -22.07 11.06 -2.53
CA GLU A 67 -22.76 9.74 -2.59
C GLU A 67 -22.87 9.19 -4.01
N GLU A 68 -22.89 10.05 -5.04
CA GLU A 68 -22.84 9.63 -6.45
C GLU A 68 -21.47 9.06 -6.83
N LEU A 69 -20.38 9.67 -6.39
CA LEU A 69 -19.01 9.26 -6.74
C LEU A 69 -18.52 8.08 -5.88
N LYS A 70 -19.07 7.93 -4.68
CA LYS A 70 -18.65 6.96 -3.67
C LYS A 70 -18.69 5.51 -4.14
N PRO A 71 -19.73 4.99 -4.84
CA PRO A 71 -19.71 3.63 -5.39
C PRO A 71 -18.50 3.37 -6.30
N THR A 72 -18.16 4.33 -7.16
CA THR A 72 -17.01 4.25 -8.06
C THR A 72 -15.71 4.22 -7.30
N VAL A 73 -15.53 5.16 -6.39
CA VAL A 73 -14.30 5.28 -5.60
C VAL A 73 -14.13 4.05 -4.69
N ASN A 74 -15.22 3.52 -4.13
CA ASN A 74 -15.17 2.35 -3.24
C ASN A 74 -14.96 1.02 -3.97
N LYS A 75 -15.35 0.90 -5.24
CA LYS A 75 -15.03 -0.27 -6.07
C LYS A 75 -13.52 -0.42 -6.32
N ARG A 76 -12.76 0.69 -6.22
CA ARG A 76 -11.33 0.70 -6.55
C ARG A 76 -10.46 0.18 -5.42
N LYS A 77 -9.35 -0.45 -5.83
CA LYS A 77 -8.33 -0.99 -4.93
C LYS A 77 -7.19 0.01 -4.73
N TRP A 78 -7.49 1.08 -4.00
CA TRP A 78 -6.52 2.16 -3.79
C TRP A 78 -5.23 1.71 -3.13
N VAL A 79 -4.11 2.18 -3.70
CA VAL A 79 -2.76 1.96 -3.21
C VAL A 79 -2.11 3.32 -2.95
N ILE A 80 -1.68 3.53 -1.71
CA ILE A 80 -0.88 4.68 -1.33
C ILE A 80 0.57 4.21 -1.14
N SER A 81 1.53 5.02 -1.61
CA SER A 81 2.94 4.76 -1.37
C SER A 81 3.62 5.96 -0.71
N ILE A 82 4.58 5.68 0.16
CA ILE A 82 5.46 6.69 0.76
C ILE A 82 6.87 6.26 0.42
N ASP A 83 7.52 6.98 -0.48
CA ASP A 83 8.79 6.63 -1.10
C ASP A 83 9.61 7.89 -1.41
N ASP A 84 10.93 7.74 -1.52
CA ASP A 84 11.86 8.85 -1.75
C ASP A 84 11.72 9.52 -3.13
N GLY A 85 10.96 8.90 -4.05
CA GLY A 85 10.76 9.42 -5.40
C GLY A 85 9.66 10.49 -5.51
N LYS A 86 8.89 10.71 -4.44
CA LYS A 86 7.74 11.63 -4.46
C LYS A 86 8.11 13.05 -4.10
N SER A 87 7.53 13.97 -4.86
CA SER A 87 7.49 15.39 -4.53
C SER A 87 6.54 15.67 -3.35
N SER A 88 6.73 16.84 -2.74
CA SER A 88 5.79 17.39 -1.74
C SER A 88 4.38 17.58 -2.32
N TYR A 89 4.28 17.95 -3.60
CA TYR A 89 3.02 18.08 -4.32
C TYR A 89 2.27 16.75 -4.39
N GLU A 90 2.93 15.67 -4.82
CA GLU A 90 2.31 14.33 -4.88
C GLU A 90 1.88 13.84 -3.49
N THR A 91 2.70 14.11 -2.47
CA THR A 91 2.36 13.79 -1.07
C THR A 91 1.11 14.54 -0.61
N SER A 92 1.00 15.82 -0.96
CA SER A 92 -0.17 16.66 -0.66
C SER A 92 -1.43 16.13 -1.35
N CYS A 93 -1.33 15.76 -2.64
CA CYS A 93 -2.44 15.17 -3.38
C CYS A 93 -2.95 13.89 -2.71
N GLN A 94 -2.04 12.99 -2.33
CA GLN A 94 -2.40 11.75 -1.65
C GLN A 94 -3.01 11.99 -0.27
N LYS A 95 -2.45 12.93 0.52
CA LYS A 95 -2.98 13.29 1.83
C LYS A 95 -4.41 13.82 1.73
N TYR A 96 -4.67 14.71 0.77
CA TYR A 96 -6.02 15.23 0.52
C TYR A 96 -6.99 14.12 0.14
N PHE A 97 -6.64 13.30 -0.86
CA PHE A 97 -7.49 12.20 -1.30
C PHE A 97 -7.77 11.20 -0.17
N VAL A 98 -6.74 10.76 0.57
CA VAL A 98 -6.89 9.82 1.69
C VAL A 98 -7.84 10.37 2.75
N ASN A 99 -7.69 11.64 3.12
CA ASN A 99 -8.57 12.26 4.11
C ASN A 99 -10.05 12.15 3.68
N HIS A 100 -10.37 12.54 2.46
CA HIS A 100 -11.75 12.42 1.94
C HIS A 100 -12.20 10.97 1.81
N TYR A 101 -11.34 10.08 1.32
CA TYR A 101 -11.66 8.67 1.12
C TYR A 101 -11.98 7.95 2.43
N LEU A 102 -11.14 8.12 3.44
CA LEU A 102 -11.36 7.52 4.75
C LEU A 102 -12.60 8.12 5.44
N ASN A 103 -12.83 9.43 5.33
CA ASN A 103 -14.03 10.07 5.88
C ASN A 103 -15.32 9.60 5.20
N SER A 104 -15.24 9.15 3.94
CA SER A 104 -16.37 8.52 3.24
C SER A 104 -16.63 7.05 3.63
N GLY A 105 -15.88 6.52 4.59
CA GLY A 105 -15.93 5.10 5.01
C GLY A 105 -15.11 4.16 4.13
N GLY A 106 -14.24 4.70 3.28
CA GLY A 106 -13.34 3.94 2.42
C GLY A 106 -12.28 3.18 3.20
N LYS A 107 -11.82 2.05 2.66
CA LYS A 107 -10.73 1.25 3.22
C LYS A 107 -9.68 0.96 2.15
N LEU A 108 -8.46 1.45 2.37
CA LEU A 108 -7.35 1.29 1.44
C LEU A 108 -7.03 -0.19 1.22
N THR A 109 -6.68 -0.54 -0.02
CA THR A 109 -6.25 -1.90 -0.31
C THR A 109 -4.81 -2.11 0.14
N LYS A 110 -3.91 -1.18 -0.21
CA LYS A 110 -2.49 -1.28 0.16
C LYS A 110 -1.91 0.06 0.60
N LEU A 111 -1.04 0.00 1.60
CA LEU A 111 -0.11 1.05 1.96
C LEU A 111 1.30 0.50 1.81
N LYS A 112 2.11 1.14 0.97
CA LYS A 112 3.50 0.73 0.71
C LYS A 112 4.46 1.80 1.22
N VAL A 113 5.40 1.43 2.08
CA VAL A 113 6.37 2.35 2.64
C VAL A 113 7.77 1.90 2.25
N CYS A 114 8.41 2.69 1.39
CA CYS A 114 9.76 2.45 0.85
C CYS A 114 10.77 3.50 1.26
N LYS A 115 10.39 4.43 2.14
CA LYS A 115 11.22 5.54 2.61
C LYS A 115 11.62 5.34 4.07
N LYS A 116 12.92 5.52 4.38
CA LYS A 116 13.45 5.35 5.74
C LYS A 116 13.19 6.58 6.62
N ASN A 117 13.47 7.76 6.10
CA ASN A 117 13.37 9.02 6.83
C ASN A 117 12.11 9.74 6.40
N LEU A 118 11.07 9.69 7.22
CA LEU A 118 9.78 10.32 6.93
C LEU A 118 9.77 11.77 7.39
N THR A 119 9.23 12.66 6.55
CA THR A 119 8.82 14.01 6.98
C THR A 119 7.62 13.91 7.92
N ASP A 120 7.29 15.00 8.62
CA ASP A 120 6.14 15.00 9.52
C ASP A 120 4.82 14.79 8.76
N GLU A 121 4.69 15.33 7.55
CA GLU A 121 3.54 15.07 6.68
C GLU A 121 3.41 13.60 6.26
N GLU A 122 4.53 12.94 5.97
CA GLU A 122 4.54 11.52 5.61
C GLU A 122 4.25 10.62 6.81
N LYS A 123 4.71 11.01 8.01
CA LYS A 123 4.34 10.32 9.26
C LYS A 123 2.84 10.41 9.49
N ASP A 124 2.25 11.59 9.34
CA ASP A 124 0.79 11.78 9.45
C ASP A 124 0.04 10.90 8.46
N LEU A 125 0.46 10.92 7.19
CA LEU A 125 -0.15 10.12 6.12
C LEU A 125 -0.06 8.62 6.45
N LEU A 126 1.11 8.17 6.94
CA LEU A 126 1.33 6.80 7.36
C LEU A 126 0.39 6.41 8.50
N VAL A 127 0.28 7.23 9.55
CA VAL A 127 -0.62 6.98 10.69
C VAL A 127 -2.07 6.86 10.20
N GLN A 128 -2.55 7.85 9.45
CA GLN A 128 -3.92 7.88 8.92
C GLN A 128 -4.23 6.65 8.07
N CYS A 129 -3.37 6.34 7.08
CA CYS A 129 -3.56 5.20 6.20
C CYS A 129 -3.50 3.88 6.95
N SER A 130 -2.58 3.77 7.92
CA SER A 130 -2.31 2.50 8.58
C SER A 130 -3.54 1.95 9.30
N ASN A 131 -4.37 2.79 9.94
CA ASN A 131 -5.56 2.33 10.67
C ASN A 131 -6.69 1.81 9.77
N ASN A 132 -6.68 2.17 8.49
CA ASN A 132 -7.77 1.87 7.53
C ASN A 132 -7.24 1.23 6.24
N VAL A 133 -6.34 0.25 6.37
CA VAL A 133 -5.77 -0.49 5.24
C VAL A 133 -5.91 -2.00 5.43
N ARG A 134 -6.04 -2.73 4.32
CA ARG A 134 -6.01 -4.21 4.33
C ARG A 134 -4.59 -4.76 4.34
N ILE A 135 -3.74 -4.25 3.46
CA ILE A 135 -2.37 -4.74 3.27
C ILE A 135 -1.37 -3.63 3.57
N LEU A 136 -0.45 -3.89 4.50
CA LEU A 136 0.66 -3.00 4.81
C LEU A 136 1.96 -3.61 4.28
N ILE A 137 2.75 -2.82 3.56
CA ILE A 137 4.01 -3.27 2.96
C ILE A 137 5.12 -2.35 3.43
N PHE A 138 6.10 -2.88 4.16
CA PHE A 138 7.34 -2.20 4.49
C PHE A 138 8.47 -2.73 3.61
N CYS A 139 9.11 -1.86 2.85
CA CYS A 139 10.28 -2.21 2.05
C CYS A 139 11.60 -1.82 2.72
N CYS A 140 11.56 -1.09 3.84
CA CYS A 140 12.73 -0.66 4.59
C CYS A 140 12.43 -0.67 6.10
N PRO A 141 13.46 -0.66 6.97
CA PRO A 141 13.28 -0.54 8.41
C PRO A 141 12.78 0.86 8.78
N ILE A 142 11.60 0.94 9.40
CA ILE A 142 10.98 2.20 9.82
C ILE A 142 10.57 2.10 11.28
N LYS A 143 11.03 3.06 12.07
CA LYS A 143 10.62 3.23 13.46
C LYS A 143 9.59 4.35 13.52
N ILE A 144 8.37 4.03 13.94
CA ILE A 144 7.34 5.03 14.24
C ILE A 144 7.04 4.94 15.72
N GLU A 145 7.41 5.99 16.44
CA GLU A 145 7.13 6.11 17.87
C GLU A 145 5.66 6.50 18.07
N GLY A 146 5.06 6.03 19.18
CA GLY A 146 3.71 6.42 19.56
C GLY A 146 2.57 5.83 18.72
N LEU A 147 2.83 5.00 17.70
CA LEU A 147 1.77 4.41 16.91
C LEU A 147 0.97 3.37 17.71
N LYS A 148 -0.23 3.75 18.13
CA LYS A 148 -1.24 2.83 18.66
C LYS A 148 -2.18 2.44 17.52
N ARG A 149 -2.24 1.13 17.24
CA ARG A 149 -3.22 0.60 16.30
C ARG A 149 -4.36 -0.05 17.06
N GLU A 150 -5.56 0.34 16.68
CA GLU A 150 -6.81 -0.24 17.20
C GLU A 150 -7.20 -1.48 16.40
N ASN A 151 -6.98 -1.45 15.09
CA ASN A 151 -7.38 -2.51 14.16
C ASN A 151 -6.22 -3.39 13.71
N LYS A 152 -6.46 -4.71 13.69
CA LYS A 152 -5.57 -5.68 13.06
C LYS A 152 -5.46 -5.43 11.55
N VAL A 153 -4.25 -5.56 11.02
CA VAL A 153 -3.97 -5.57 9.58
C VAL A 153 -4.24 -6.97 9.06
N GLU A 154 -4.99 -7.10 7.97
CA GLU A 154 -5.22 -8.40 7.34
C GLU A 154 -3.89 -9.02 6.89
N TRP A 155 -3.04 -8.23 6.24
CA TRP A 155 -1.75 -8.72 5.73
C TRP A 155 -0.61 -7.71 5.94
N LEU A 156 0.42 -8.12 6.66
CA LEU A 156 1.69 -7.43 6.74
C LEU A 156 2.73 -8.08 5.81
N ARG A 157 3.34 -7.30 4.92
CA ARG A 157 4.47 -7.71 4.09
C ARG A 157 5.72 -6.91 4.47
N ILE A 158 6.79 -7.60 4.81
CA ILE A 158 8.09 -7.00 5.10
C ILE A 158 9.06 -7.46 4.02
N CYS A 159 9.46 -6.56 3.14
CA CYS A 159 10.31 -6.83 1.98
C CYS A 159 11.67 -6.13 2.15
N ILE A 160 12.55 -6.71 2.96
CA ILE A 160 13.86 -6.14 3.29
C ILE A 160 15.01 -6.88 2.62
N SER A 161 14.75 -7.53 1.48
CA SER A 161 15.75 -8.30 0.73
C SER A 161 16.93 -7.46 0.25
N ASN A 162 16.78 -6.14 0.19
CA ASN A 162 17.79 -5.19 -0.27
C ASN A 162 18.41 -4.39 0.89
N TYR A 163 18.09 -4.71 2.14
CA TYR A 163 18.58 -4.00 3.32
C TYR A 163 19.28 -4.95 4.29
N ILE A 164 20.56 -4.69 4.53
CA ILE A 164 21.28 -5.29 5.65
C ILE A 164 20.86 -4.54 6.92
N ILE A 165 20.16 -5.22 7.82
CA ILE A 165 19.66 -4.62 9.06
C ILE A 165 20.11 -5.41 10.27
N SER A 166 20.26 -4.73 11.42
CA SER A 166 20.63 -5.41 12.65
C SER A 166 19.45 -6.16 13.27
N ARG A 167 19.77 -7.11 14.17
CA ARG A 167 18.75 -7.80 14.99
C ARG A 167 17.91 -6.81 15.80
N ARG A 168 18.54 -5.73 16.30
CA ARG A 168 17.88 -4.69 17.09
C ARG A 168 16.89 -3.92 16.22
N ASP A 169 17.33 -3.45 15.06
CA ASP A 169 16.48 -2.66 14.15
C ASP A 169 15.29 -3.48 13.66
N PHE A 170 15.49 -4.76 13.31
CA PHE A 170 14.38 -5.64 12.94
C PHE A 170 13.33 -5.69 14.05
N LYS A 171 13.78 -5.92 15.29
CA LYS A 171 12.91 -6.06 16.45
C LYS A 171 12.15 -4.75 16.72
N GLU A 172 12.84 -3.62 16.72
CA GLU A 172 12.24 -2.33 17.02
C GLU A 172 11.29 -1.84 15.91
N CYS A 173 11.66 -2.05 14.65
CA CYS A 173 10.88 -1.54 13.51
C CYS A 173 9.69 -2.43 13.15
N PHE A 174 9.83 -3.77 13.18
CA PHE A 174 8.84 -4.67 12.59
C PHE A 174 8.02 -5.46 13.60
N LEU A 175 8.61 -5.85 14.73
CA LEU A 175 7.91 -6.68 15.72
C LEU A 175 6.61 -6.04 16.24
N PRO A 176 6.52 -4.71 16.45
CA PRO A 176 5.25 -4.07 16.81
C PRO A 176 4.14 -4.33 15.79
N TRP A 177 4.45 -4.26 14.49
CA TRP A 177 3.48 -4.49 13.41
C TRP A 177 3.08 -5.94 13.27
N MET A 178 4.03 -6.86 13.45
CA MET A 178 3.77 -8.29 13.40
C MET A 178 2.80 -8.75 14.49
N LYS A 179 2.76 -8.06 15.64
CA LYS A 179 1.81 -8.36 16.73
C LYS A 179 0.36 -8.02 16.39
N VAL A 180 0.15 -7.14 15.42
CA VAL A 180 -1.17 -6.62 15.04
C VAL A 180 -1.55 -6.99 13.62
N CYS A 181 -0.99 -8.07 13.06
CA CYS A 181 -1.41 -8.61 11.77
C CYS A 181 -1.96 -10.03 11.87
N GLU A 182 -2.80 -10.41 10.90
CA GLU A 182 -3.36 -11.76 10.77
C GLU A 182 -2.48 -12.64 9.89
N LYS A 183 -2.05 -12.10 8.75
CA LYS A 183 -1.18 -12.76 7.78
C LYS A 183 0.16 -12.03 7.70
N LEU A 184 1.24 -12.79 7.58
CA LEU A 184 2.60 -12.27 7.56
C LEU A 184 3.40 -12.84 6.38
N GLU A 185 3.95 -11.96 5.55
CA GLU A 185 4.97 -12.30 4.55
C GLU A 185 6.27 -11.56 4.88
N VAL A 186 7.39 -12.27 4.94
CA VAL A 186 8.70 -11.68 5.22
C VAL A 186 9.70 -12.12 4.17
N ARG A 187 10.33 -11.18 3.46
CA ARG A 187 11.44 -11.43 2.55
C ARG A 187 12.71 -10.84 3.14
N LEU A 188 13.65 -11.70 3.45
CA LEU A 188 14.87 -11.40 4.18
C LEU A 188 16.06 -11.23 3.24
N HIS A 189 16.97 -10.33 3.57
CA HIS A 189 18.29 -10.25 2.93
C HIS A 189 19.09 -11.53 3.23
N ASN A 190 19.89 -12.01 2.27
CA ASN A 190 20.65 -13.25 2.39
C ASN A 190 21.72 -13.23 3.50
N ASP A 191 22.14 -12.02 3.89
CA ASP A 191 23.16 -11.79 4.93
C ASP A 191 22.59 -11.68 6.35
N ILE A 192 21.28 -11.88 6.55
CA ILE A 192 20.69 -11.85 7.89
C ILE A 192 21.18 -13.04 8.73
N LYS A 193 22.01 -12.75 9.74
CA LYS A 193 22.60 -13.76 10.63
C LYS A 193 21.69 -14.20 11.80
N PHE A 194 20.50 -13.60 11.93
CA PHE A 194 19.61 -13.77 13.08
C PHE A 194 18.23 -14.32 12.71
N VAL A 195 18.11 -15.05 11.59
CA VAL A 195 16.85 -15.69 11.16
C VAL A 195 16.20 -16.55 12.26
N LYS A 196 17.02 -17.23 13.09
CA LYS A 196 16.54 -17.99 14.25
C LYS A 196 15.78 -17.14 15.26
N ASN A 197 16.22 -15.89 15.48
CA ASN A 197 15.51 -14.95 16.36
C ASN A 197 14.17 -14.54 15.75
N ILE A 198 14.13 -14.32 14.43
CA ILE A 198 12.89 -14.00 13.71
C ILE A 198 11.86 -15.12 13.88
N PHE A 199 12.28 -16.38 13.67
CA PHE A 199 11.39 -17.53 13.86
C PHE A 199 10.88 -17.63 15.30
N LYS A 200 11.77 -17.45 16.30
CA LYS A 200 11.38 -17.42 17.72
C LYS A 200 10.39 -16.30 18.05
N TRP A 201 10.53 -15.13 17.42
CA TRP A 201 9.56 -14.05 17.61
C TRP A 201 8.22 -14.40 16.99
N ILE A 202 8.20 -14.86 15.73
CA ILE A 202 6.98 -15.23 15.00
C ILE A 202 6.23 -16.38 15.69
N HIS A 203 6.94 -17.37 16.21
CA HIS A 203 6.35 -18.50 16.92
C HIS A 203 5.50 -18.08 18.13
N LYS A 204 5.83 -16.94 18.76
CA LYS A 204 5.09 -16.38 19.90
C LYS A 204 3.90 -15.52 19.49
N LEU A 205 3.66 -15.33 18.20
CA LEU A 205 2.59 -14.51 17.66
C LEU A 205 1.43 -15.39 17.19
N ASN A 206 0.21 -14.85 17.27
CA ASN A 206 -0.99 -15.52 16.76
C ASN A 206 -1.20 -15.20 15.27
N ILE A 207 -0.29 -15.69 14.43
CA ILE A 207 -0.32 -15.52 12.96
C ILE A 207 -1.09 -16.67 12.32
N GLN A 208 -2.08 -16.34 11.50
CA GLN A 208 -2.94 -17.31 10.80
C GLN A 208 -2.27 -17.87 9.54
N TRP A 209 -1.50 -17.04 8.83
CA TRP A 209 -0.79 -17.43 7.62
C TRP A 209 0.61 -16.80 7.59
N LEU A 210 1.62 -17.61 7.27
CA LEU A 210 3.01 -17.21 7.27
C LEU A 210 3.72 -17.66 6.00
N MET A 211 4.51 -16.75 5.43
CA MET A 211 5.53 -17.05 4.43
C MET A 211 6.80 -16.26 4.73
N ILE A 212 7.92 -16.95 4.88
CA ILE A 212 9.24 -16.33 5.01
C ILE A 212 10.10 -16.79 3.84
N THR A 213 10.68 -15.85 3.10
CA THR A 213 11.67 -16.12 2.06
C THR A 213 13.05 -15.68 2.54
N TYR A 214 14.02 -16.59 2.51
CA TYR A 214 15.41 -16.34 2.91
C TYR A 214 16.34 -17.29 2.15
N ARG A 215 17.35 -16.75 1.46
CA ARG A 215 18.30 -17.53 0.63
C ARG A 215 17.58 -18.51 -0.30
N GLU A 216 16.61 -17.99 -1.05
CA GLU A 216 15.76 -18.74 -2.01
C GLU A 216 14.85 -19.81 -1.39
N SER A 217 15.03 -20.12 -0.11
CA SER A 217 14.19 -21.04 0.65
C SER A 217 12.93 -20.33 1.14
N ARG A 218 11.83 -21.10 1.18
CA ARG A 218 10.52 -20.66 1.68
C ARG A 218 10.15 -21.44 2.92
N PHE A 219 9.71 -20.73 3.96
CA PHE A 219 9.29 -21.31 5.23
C PHE A 219 7.88 -20.87 5.56
N ASN A 220 7.06 -21.82 6.01
CA ASN A 220 5.68 -21.60 6.42
C ASN A 220 5.55 -21.67 7.96
N LEU A 221 4.31 -21.68 8.46
CA LEU A 221 4.04 -21.71 9.90
C LEU A 221 4.49 -23.01 10.58
N GLU A 222 4.36 -24.16 9.90
CA GLU A 222 4.79 -25.46 10.41
C GLU A 222 6.31 -25.52 10.53
N ASP A 223 7.03 -25.00 9.53
CA ASP A 223 8.50 -24.90 9.57
C ASP A 223 8.97 -24.11 10.80
N VAL A 224 8.33 -22.97 11.07
CA VAL A 224 8.66 -22.12 12.23
C VAL A 224 8.31 -22.80 13.56
N LYS A 225 7.23 -23.59 13.62
CA LYS A 225 6.86 -24.37 14.80
C LYS A 225 7.86 -25.50 15.06
N ASN A 226 8.24 -26.23 14.01
CA ASN A 226 9.16 -27.36 14.08
C ASN A 226 10.61 -26.91 14.34
N PHE A 227 10.98 -25.70 13.91
CA PHE A 227 12.31 -25.16 14.17
C PHE A 227 12.68 -25.10 15.67
N ASN A 228 11.69 -24.92 16.55
CA ASN A 228 11.94 -24.91 17.99
C ASN A 228 11.99 -26.32 18.61
N SER A 229 11.41 -27.34 17.95
CA SER A 229 11.41 -28.73 18.45
C SER A 229 12.63 -29.51 17.99
N THR A 230 13.16 -29.24 16.79
CA THR A 230 14.37 -29.89 16.28
C THR A 230 15.63 -29.06 16.58
N LYS A 231 16.59 -29.61 17.34
CA LYS A 231 17.92 -28.99 17.56
C LYS A 231 18.75 -28.82 16.27
N LYS A 232 18.28 -29.31 15.11
CA LYS A 232 18.94 -29.17 13.80
C LYS A 232 18.29 -28.05 12.98
N CYS A 233 19.14 -27.18 12.46
CA CYS A 233 18.76 -26.06 11.60
C CYS A 233 18.62 -26.55 10.15
N PRO A 234 17.49 -26.35 9.45
CA PRO A 234 17.39 -26.64 8.01
C PRO A 234 18.26 -25.71 7.16
N ILE A 235 18.81 -24.67 7.79
CA ILE A 235 19.62 -23.62 7.19
C ILE A 235 21.06 -23.85 7.69
N SER A 236 21.73 -24.85 7.15
CA SER A 236 23.19 -25.00 7.26
C SER A 236 23.82 -24.52 5.97
#